data_AF-A0A840DZI3-F1
#
_entry.id   AF-A0A840DZI3-F1
#
_cell.length_a   1.000
_cell.length_b   1.000
_cell.length_c   1.000
_cell.angle_alpha   90.00
_cell.angle_beta   90.00
_cell.angle_gamma   90.00
#
_symmetry.space_group_name_H-M   'P 1'
#
loop_
_entity.id
_entity.type
_entity.pdbx_description
1 polymer ?
#
loop_
_entity_poly.entity_id
_entity_poly.type
_entity_poly.pdbx_seq_one_letter_code
_entity_poly.pdbx_strand_id
1 'polypeptide(L)'
;MFYPLYSDNKRISLRSLLQSYREQALSEQEKQAAFEKFVIAYLTQDSLQKQEYEKVLIYREVADKKGWKGSDADTDIDLVAKIRDQKDYVAIRCQFYEANHQITQDDIESFIAISGKKRFKYRLLIDSTETDLSENAHTMIEGQAVPVYRINLFDMDNSQIDWGIFDKTGNIVLYEQTKKNLLDHQKEALKAVCEGLKEADRGKLIMACGTGKTFTSLKIAETIAGQGKHVLFLVPSLALMSQSICEWTADAQGPLLCSVLR
;
A
#
# COMPACT_ATOMS: atom_id res chain seq x y z
N MET A 1 35.93 -18.00 -14.81
CA MET A 1 34.83 -18.64 -15.58
C MET A 1 33.57 -17.87 -15.25
N PHE A 2 33.25 -16.87 -16.06
CA PHE A 2 32.09 -15.99 -15.85
C PHE A 2 30.88 -16.67 -16.48
N TYR A 3 29.87 -17.01 -15.67
CA TYR A 3 28.57 -17.41 -16.18
C TYR A 3 27.79 -16.15 -16.62
N PRO A 4 27.09 -16.17 -17.76
CA PRO A 4 26.32 -15.01 -18.21
C PRO A 4 25.08 -14.86 -17.33
N LEU A 5 24.86 -13.65 -16.82
CA LEU A 5 23.57 -13.23 -16.28
C LEU A 5 22.59 -13.16 -17.44
N TYR A 6 21.78 -14.21 -17.59
CA TYR A 6 20.65 -14.20 -18.52
C TYR A 6 19.64 -13.13 -18.08
N SER A 7 19.70 -11.97 -18.74
CA SER A 7 18.68 -10.95 -18.71
C SER A 7 17.52 -11.38 -19.61
N ASP A 8 16.57 -12.12 -19.04
CA ASP A 8 15.27 -12.39 -19.68
C ASP A 8 14.15 -12.57 -18.63
N ASN A 9 14.20 -11.79 -17.54
CA ASN A 9 13.08 -11.73 -16.60
C ASN A 9 11.99 -10.82 -17.20
N LYS A 10 11.13 -11.41 -18.04
CA LYS A 10 9.84 -10.81 -18.40
C LYS A 10 9.11 -10.53 -17.08
N ARG A 11 8.86 -9.25 -16.77
CA ARG A 11 8.16 -8.84 -15.54
C ARG A 11 6.86 -9.61 -15.42
N ILE A 12 6.70 -10.34 -14.32
CA ILE A 12 5.43 -10.95 -13.97
C ILE A 12 4.57 -9.83 -13.38
N SER A 13 3.43 -9.55 -14.00
CA SER A 13 2.48 -8.58 -13.43
C SER A 13 1.87 -9.14 -12.15
N LEU A 14 1.47 -8.28 -11.21
CA LEU A 14 0.78 -8.75 -10.00
C LEU A 14 -0.47 -9.56 -10.34
N ARG A 15 -1.22 -9.14 -11.37
CA ARG A 15 -2.38 -9.89 -11.89
C ARG A 15 -2.02 -11.31 -12.31
N SER A 16 -0.92 -11.47 -13.05
CA SER A 16 -0.43 -12.80 -13.47
C SER A 16 0.01 -13.65 -12.28
N LEU A 17 0.65 -13.02 -11.28
CA LEU A 17 1.03 -13.72 -10.04
C LEU A 17 -0.21 -14.23 -9.29
N LEU A 18 -1.15 -13.34 -8.98
CA LEU A 18 -2.37 -13.72 -8.27
C LEU A 18 -3.18 -14.76 -9.05
N GLN A 19 -3.22 -14.66 -10.38
CA GLN A 19 -3.85 -15.68 -11.21
C GLN A 19 -3.19 -17.05 -11.05
N SER A 20 -1.85 -17.10 -10.99
CA SER A 20 -1.13 -18.35 -10.76
C SER A 20 -1.45 -18.98 -9.39
N TYR A 21 -1.67 -18.18 -8.34
CA TYR A 21 -2.13 -18.69 -7.04
C TYR A 21 -3.51 -19.33 -7.14
N ARG A 22 -4.43 -18.76 -7.93
CA ARG A 22 -5.75 -19.35 -8.16
C ARG A 22 -5.67 -20.68 -8.92
N GLU A 23 -4.77 -20.78 -9.89
CA GLU A 23 -4.64 -21.96 -10.76
C GLU A 23 -3.87 -23.11 -10.10
N GLN A 24 -2.91 -22.82 -9.22
CA GLN A 24 -2.05 -23.83 -8.58
C GLN A 24 -2.62 -24.39 -7.28
N ALA A 25 -3.53 -23.68 -6.62
CA ALA A 25 -4.10 -24.12 -5.35
C ALA A 25 -4.96 -25.38 -5.53
N LEU A 26 -4.75 -26.39 -4.68
CA LEU A 26 -5.52 -27.64 -4.70
C LEU A 26 -6.81 -27.52 -3.88
N SER A 27 -6.96 -26.45 -3.10
CA SER A 27 -8.15 -26.16 -2.29
C SER A 27 -8.33 -24.66 -2.06
N GLU A 28 -9.55 -24.26 -1.69
CA GLU A 28 -9.85 -22.88 -1.27
C GLU A 28 -9.02 -22.43 -0.07
N GLN A 29 -8.69 -23.34 0.84
CA GLN A 29 -7.86 -23.04 2.00
C GLN A 29 -6.41 -22.74 1.61
N GLU A 30 -5.83 -23.52 0.70
CA GLU A 30 -4.48 -23.25 0.18
C GLU A 30 -4.44 -21.94 -0.61
N LYS A 31 -5.48 -21.69 -1.41
CA LYS A 31 -5.65 -20.47 -2.20
C LYS A 31 -5.66 -19.23 -1.28
N GLN A 32 -6.46 -19.29 -0.21
CA GLN A 32 -6.54 -18.23 0.79
C GLN A 32 -5.20 -18.03 1.52
N ALA A 33 -4.55 -19.12 1.96
CA ALA A 33 -3.27 -19.05 2.66
C ALA A 33 -2.14 -18.45 1.80
N ALA A 34 -2.14 -18.73 0.48
CA ALA A 34 -1.20 -18.11 -0.46
C ALA A 34 -1.39 -16.59 -0.52
N PHE A 35 -2.63 -16.13 -0.59
CA PHE A 35 -2.93 -14.69 -0.58
C PHE A 35 -2.58 -14.02 0.75
N GLU A 36 -2.87 -14.65 1.89
CA GLU A 36 -2.46 -14.14 3.20
C GLU A 36 -0.94 -13.98 3.30
N LYS A 37 -0.17 -14.97 2.83
CA LYS A 37 1.30 -14.89 2.79
C LYS A 37 1.79 -13.74 1.90
N PHE A 38 1.14 -13.52 0.76
CA PHE A 38 1.39 -12.39 -0.11
C PHE A 38 1.11 -11.05 0.61
N VAL A 39 -0.02 -10.94 1.31
CA VAL A 39 -0.39 -9.72 2.05
C VAL A 39 0.60 -9.43 3.19
N ILE A 40 1.07 -10.46 3.90
CA ILE A 40 2.14 -10.30 4.90
C ILE A 40 3.40 -9.73 4.25
N ALA A 41 3.82 -10.26 3.09
CA ALA A 41 4.99 -9.76 2.37
C ALA A 41 4.80 -8.30 1.91
N TYR A 42 3.63 -7.97 1.36
CA TYR A 42 3.27 -6.60 0.98
C TYR A 42 3.39 -5.63 2.16
N LEU A 43 2.67 -5.90 3.25
CA LEU A 43 2.60 -5.00 4.40
C LEU A 43 3.94 -4.85 5.16
N THR A 44 4.84 -5.83 5.03
CA THR A 44 6.15 -5.79 5.72
C THR A 44 7.27 -5.19 4.88
N GLN A 45 7.13 -5.14 3.56
CA GLN A 45 8.23 -4.71 2.67
C GLN A 45 7.91 -3.53 1.77
N ASP A 46 6.64 -3.28 1.46
CA ASP A 46 6.28 -2.10 0.69
C ASP A 46 6.76 -0.84 1.44
N SER A 47 7.39 0.07 0.71
CA SER A 47 8.07 1.24 1.30
C SER A 47 7.14 2.11 2.14
N LEU A 48 5.85 2.19 1.80
CA LEU A 48 4.85 2.90 2.60
C LEU A 48 4.41 2.05 3.79
N GLN A 49 4.03 0.79 3.56
CA GLN A 49 3.48 -0.07 4.62
C GLN A 49 4.50 -0.40 5.71
N LYS A 50 5.77 -0.60 5.34
CA LYS A 50 6.87 -0.88 6.27
C LYS A 50 7.13 0.28 7.24
N GLN A 51 6.83 1.52 6.85
CA GLN A 51 6.91 2.67 7.75
C GLN A 51 5.82 2.60 8.82
N GLU A 52 4.61 2.14 8.47
CA GLU A 52 3.45 2.07 9.37
C GLU A 52 3.49 0.85 10.33
N TYR A 53 3.91 -0.33 9.85
CA TYR A 53 3.78 -1.57 10.62
C TYR A 53 5.13 -2.13 11.07
N GLU A 54 5.22 -2.50 12.35
CA GLU A 54 6.39 -3.18 12.91
C GLU A 54 6.42 -4.67 12.51
N LYS A 55 5.26 -5.33 12.62
CA LYS A 55 5.08 -6.77 12.38
C LYS A 55 3.68 -7.04 11.87
N VAL A 56 3.55 -8.04 11.00
CA VAL A 56 2.27 -8.59 10.55
C VAL A 56 2.28 -10.09 10.85
N LEU A 57 1.23 -10.58 11.48
CA LEU A 57 1.14 -11.93 12.03
C LEU A 57 -0.23 -12.53 11.72
N ILE A 58 -0.30 -13.85 11.65
CA ILE A 58 -1.57 -14.58 11.57
C ILE A 58 -2.35 -14.33 12.85
N TYR A 59 -3.62 -13.93 12.74
CA TYR A 59 -4.42 -13.50 13.90
C TYR A 59 -4.56 -14.62 14.93
N ARG A 60 -4.87 -15.83 14.49
CA ARG A 60 -5.06 -17.02 15.35
C ARG A 60 -3.84 -17.26 16.26
N GLU A 61 -2.63 -17.20 15.71
CA GLU A 61 -1.40 -17.40 16.48
C GLU A 61 -1.15 -16.34 17.57
N VAL A 62 -1.59 -15.11 17.31
CA VAL A 62 -1.45 -14.00 18.26
C VAL A 62 -2.55 -14.02 19.31
N ALA A 63 -3.77 -14.34 18.88
CA ALA A 63 -4.94 -14.36 19.73
C ALA A 63 -4.76 -15.37 20.89
N ASP A 64 -4.28 -16.57 20.58
CA ASP A 64 -3.98 -17.60 21.58
C ASP A 64 -2.93 -17.13 22.58
N LYS A 65 -1.79 -16.61 22.10
CA LYS A 65 -0.68 -16.15 22.94
C LYS A 65 -1.06 -14.99 23.85
N LYS A 66 -1.95 -14.11 23.39
CA LYS A 66 -2.38 -12.92 24.14
C LYS A 66 -3.63 -13.16 24.98
N GLY A 67 -4.17 -14.38 25.00
CA GLY A 67 -5.39 -14.69 25.72
C GLY A 67 -6.60 -13.91 25.20
N TRP A 68 -6.59 -13.55 23.92
CA TRP A 68 -7.72 -12.96 23.22
C TRP A 68 -8.75 -14.08 22.97
N LYS A 69 -9.37 -14.58 24.04
CA LYS A 69 -10.36 -15.66 24.00
C LYS A 69 -11.78 -15.11 23.78
N GLY A 70 -12.57 -15.84 23.00
CA GLY A 70 -13.95 -15.54 22.60
C GLY A 70 -14.47 -16.63 21.62
N SER A 71 -15.50 -16.33 20.83
CA SER A 71 -15.98 -17.13 19.68
C SER A 71 -14.97 -17.18 18.52
N ASP A 72 -13.68 -17.06 18.84
CA ASP A 72 -12.64 -16.53 17.96
C ASP A 72 -11.76 -17.63 17.31
N ALA A 73 -12.20 -18.89 17.37
CA ALA A 73 -11.53 -19.98 16.65
C ALA A 73 -11.87 -19.98 15.14
N ASP A 74 -12.97 -19.32 14.76
CA ASP A 74 -13.44 -19.06 13.39
C ASP A 74 -13.77 -17.57 13.19
N THR A 75 -12.81 -16.69 13.50
CA THR A 75 -12.98 -15.26 13.18
C THR A 75 -12.72 -14.97 11.71
N ASP A 76 -13.52 -14.09 11.12
CA ASP A 76 -13.21 -13.44 9.83
C ASP A 76 -12.07 -12.40 9.91
N ILE A 77 -11.14 -12.58 10.86
CA ILE A 77 -9.89 -11.82 10.96
C ILE A 77 -8.77 -12.79 10.61
N ASP A 78 -8.09 -12.51 9.50
CA ASP A 78 -7.04 -13.40 8.99
C ASP A 78 -5.68 -13.00 9.59
N LEU A 79 -5.38 -11.70 9.55
CA LEU A 79 -4.11 -11.16 10.00
C LEU A 79 -4.29 -10.05 11.05
N VAL A 80 -3.21 -9.79 11.79
CA VAL A 80 -3.10 -8.66 12.68
C VAL A 80 -1.77 -7.96 12.47
N ALA A 81 -1.80 -6.64 12.31
CA ALA A 81 -0.59 -5.83 12.22
C ALA A 81 -0.36 -5.05 13.51
N LYS A 82 0.90 -5.02 13.94
CA LYS A 82 1.39 -4.19 15.03
C LYS A 82 1.79 -2.83 14.46
N ILE A 83 1.07 -1.78 14.84
CA ILE A 83 1.43 -0.41 14.43
C ILE A 83 2.77 -0.05 15.09
N ARG A 84 3.69 0.48 14.28
CA ARG A 84 5.02 0.90 14.70
C ARG A 84 4.92 1.98 15.77
N ASP A 85 5.74 1.86 16.81
CA ASP A 85 5.85 2.82 17.93
C ASP A 85 4.56 3.09 18.72
N GLN A 86 3.48 2.33 18.48
CA GLN A 86 2.20 2.45 19.19
C GLN A 86 1.92 1.19 20.01
N LYS A 87 0.87 1.21 20.85
CA LYS A 87 0.41 0.01 21.59
C LYS A 87 -0.68 -0.76 20.86
N ASP A 88 -1.37 -0.11 19.95
CA ASP A 88 -2.53 -0.65 19.26
C ASP A 88 -2.16 -1.62 18.14
N TYR A 89 -3.17 -2.35 17.68
CA TYR A 89 -3.11 -3.28 16.57
C TYR A 89 -4.11 -2.90 15.47
N VAL A 90 -3.96 -3.50 14.30
CA VAL A 90 -4.89 -3.40 13.18
C VAL A 90 -5.44 -4.79 12.88
N ALA A 91 -6.76 -4.92 12.80
CA ALA A 91 -7.40 -6.15 12.34
C ALA A 91 -7.43 -6.15 10.81
N ILE A 92 -7.07 -7.27 10.19
CA ILE A 92 -6.94 -7.36 8.73
C ILE A 92 -7.76 -8.55 8.23
N ARG A 93 -8.56 -8.30 7.18
CA ARG A 93 -9.29 -9.31 6.41
C ARG A 93 -8.77 -9.33 4.98
N CYS A 94 -8.37 -10.49 4.52
CA CYS A 94 -7.85 -10.77 3.19
C CYS A 94 -8.94 -11.44 2.35
N GLN A 95 -9.45 -10.78 1.31
CA GLN A 95 -10.47 -11.32 0.41
C GLN A 95 -9.89 -11.63 -0.96
N PHE A 96 -9.72 -12.92 -1.24
CA PHE A 96 -9.08 -13.38 -2.48
C PHE A 96 -10.09 -13.79 -3.55
N TYR A 97 -10.79 -12.80 -4.10
CA TYR A 97 -11.76 -12.96 -5.19
C TYR A 97 -11.17 -12.67 -6.57
N GLU A 98 -11.93 -12.95 -7.63
CA GLU A 98 -11.58 -12.55 -9.00
C GLU A 98 -11.53 -11.02 -9.15
N ALA A 99 -10.72 -10.53 -10.08
CA ALA A 99 -10.47 -9.09 -10.25
C ALA A 99 -11.77 -8.28 -10.50
N ASN A 100 -12.76 -8.89 -11.16
CA ASN A 100 -14.04 -8.31 -11.50
C ASN A 100 -15.15 -8.55 -10.45
N HIS A 101 -14.87 -9.27 -9.37
CA HIS A 101 -15.83 -9.45 -8.28
C HIS A 101 -16.06 -8.13 -7.55
N GLN A 102 -17.29 -7.89 -7.10
CA GLN A 102 -17.65 -6.74 -6.27
C GLN A 102 -17.83 -7.19 -4.82
N ILE A 103 -17.09 -6.58 -3.90
CA ILE A 103 -17.24 -6.83 -2.47
C ILE A 103 -18.58 -6.29 -1.98
N THR A 104 -19.36 -7.18 -1.38
CA THR A 104 -20.71 -6.92 -0.86
C THR A 104 -20.70 -6.70 0.65
N GLN A 105 -21.86 -6.33 1.21
CA GLN A 105 -22.03 -6.23 2.65
C GLN A 105 -21.79 -7.59 3.34
N ASP A 106 -22.37 -8.66 2.78
CA ASP A 106 -22.28 -10.02 3.32
C ASP A 106 -20.83 -10.51 3.38
N ASP A 107 -19.99 -10.07 2.43
CA ASP A 107 -18.57 -10.40 2.41
C ASP A 107 -17.81 -9.85 3.64
N ILE A 108 -18.27 -8.74 4.24
CA ILE A 108 -17.53 -7.99 5.26
C ILE A 108 -18.22 -7.91 6.62
N GLU A 109 -19.53 -8.19 6.71
CA GLU A 109 -20.33 -7.91 7.91
C GLU A 109 -19.80 -8.59 9.18
N SER A 110 -19.42 -9.86 9.06
CA SER A 110 -18.90 -10.64 10.19
C SER A 110 -17.53 -10.13 10.63
N PHE A 111 -16.67 -9.76 9.68
CA PHE A 111 -15.39 -9.11 9.99
C PHE A 111 -15.61 -7.82 10.77
N ILE A 112 -16.53 -6.95 10.34
CA ILE A 112 -16.85 -5.70 11.04
C ILE A 112 -17.36 -5.98 12.46
N ALA A 113 -18.28 -6.93 12.62
CA ALA A 113 -18.84 -7.29 13.92
C ALA A 113 -17.77 -7.78 14.91
N ILE A 114 -16.89 -8.68 14.48
CA ILE A 114 -15.88 -9.30 15.34
C ILE A 114 -14.75 -8.32 15.67
N SER A 115 -14.33 -7.49 14.72
CA SER A 115 -13.21 -6.56 14.87
C SER A 115 -13.55 -5.24 15.56
N GLY A 116 -14.78 -5.06 16.08
CA GLY A 116 -15.22 -3.88 16.83
C GLY A 116 -14.66 -3.74 18.24
N LYS A 117 -13.49 -4.31 18.52
CA LYS A 117 -12.88 -4.35 19.86
C LYS A 117 -11.89 -3.19 20.05
N LYS A 118 -11.83 -2.63 21.26
CA LYS A 118 -10.91 -1.52 21.64
C LYS A 118 -9.42 -1.78 21.39
N ARG A 119 -9.01 -3.03 21.18
CA ARG A 119 -7.61 -3.40 20.88
C ARG A 119 -7.19 -3.04 19.46
N PHE A 120 -8.15 -2.81 18.57
CA PHE A 120 -7.89 -2.44 17.20
C PHE A 120 -8.06 -0.92 17.03
N LYS A 121 -7.02 -0.26 16.52
CA LYS A 121 -7.06 1.17 16.20
C LYS A 121 -7.93 1.43 14.98
N TYR A 122 -7.77 0.59 13.97
CA TYR A 122 -8.54 0.57 12.73
C TYR A 122 -8.54 -0.85 12.15
N ARG A 123 -9.32 -1.04 11.09
CA ARG A 123 -9.45 -2.28 10.31
C ARG A 123 -8.90 -2.05 8.91
N LEU A 124 -8.36 -3.11 8.32
CA LEU A 124 -7.87 -3.11 6.96
C LEU A 124 -8.54 -4.23 6.18
N LEU A 125 -9.33 -3.87 5.18
CA LEU A 125 -9.84 -4.78 4.17
C LEU A 125 -8.84 -4.81 3.02
N ILE A 126 -8.22 -5.96 2.79
CA ILE A 126 -7.28 -6.15 1.68
C ILE A 126 -7.90 -7.14 0.72
N ASP A 127 -8.05 -6.75 -0.54
CA ASP A 127 -8.71 -7.60 -1.53
C ASP A 127 -8.02 -7.56 -2.89
N SER A 128 -8.21 -8.64 -3.65
CA SER A 128 -7.64 -8.80 -5.00
C SER A 128 -8.57 -8.33 -6.12
N THR A 129 -9.57 -7.49 -5.82
CA THR A 129 -10.51 -6.97 -6.80
C THR A 129 -10.12 -5.56 -7.28
N GLU A 130 -10.62 -5.16 -8.44
CA GLU A 130 -10.41 -3.83 -9.04
C GLU A 130 -11.67 -2.98 -8.98
N THR A 131 -12.80 -3.57 -8.55
CA THR A 131 -14.08 -2.90 -8.54
C THR A 131 -14.30 -2.14 -7.23
N ASP A 132 -15.18 -1.15 -7.27
CA ASP A 132 -15.64 -0.47 -6.07
C ASP A 132 -16.50 -1.41 -5.20
N LEU A 133 -16.51 -1.14 -3.90
CA LEU A 133 -17.42 -1.79 -2.97
C LEU A 133 -18.87 -1.55 -3.41
N SER A 134 -19.76 -2.51 -3.16
CA SER A 134 -21.20 -2.25 -3.30
C SER A 134 -21.63 -1.07 -2.42
N GLU A 135 -22.71 -0.37 -2.78
CA GLU A 135 -23.23 0.77 -2.00
C GLU A 135 -23.53 0.39 -0.53
N ASN A 136 -24.07 -0.82 -0.32
CA ASN A 136 -24.35 -1.34 1.02
C ASN A 136 -23.07 -1.61 1.82
N ALA A 137 -22.03 -2.17 1.18
CA ALA A 137 -20.74 -2.36 1.82
C ALA A 137 -20.07 -1.03 2.18
N HIS A 138 -20.13 -0.04 1.28
CA HIS A 138 -19.63 1.31 1.54
C HIS A 138 -20.36 1.95 2.73
N THR A 139 -21.69 1.90 2.74
CA THR A 139 -22.52 2.44 3.83
C THR A 139 -22.22 1.76 5.16
N MET A 140 -21.97 0.44 5.16
CA MET A 140 -21.64 -0.30 6.37
C MET A 140 -20.31 0.14 7.00
N ILE A 141 -19.29 0.45 6.18
CA ILE A 141 -17.97 0.82 6.70
C ILE A 141 -17.86 2.31 7.06
N GLU A 142 -18.75 3.15 6.54
CA GLU A 142 -18.75 4.58 6.80
C GLU A 142 -19.13 4.90 8.25
N GLY A 143 -18.41 5.85 8.86
CA GLY A 143 -18.72 6.34 10.21
C GLY A 143 -18.50 5.35 11.37
N GLN A 144 -17.85 4.21 11.10
CA GLN A 144 -17.56 3.21 12.13
C GLN A 144 -16.64 3.74 13.24
N ALA A 145 -16.96 3.43 14.50
CA ALA A 145 -16.15 3.85 15.65
C ALA A 145 -14.70 3.31 15.60
N VAL A 146 -14.51 2.12 15.02
CA VAL A 146 -13.19 1.61 14.60
C VAL A 146 -13.14 1.78 13.09
N PRO A 147 -12.38 2.75 12.55
CA PRO A 147 -12.37 3.04 11.12
C PRO A 147 -11.98 1.83 10.27
N VAL A 148 -12.49 1.76 9.05
CA VAL A 148 -12.18 0.71 8.07
C VAL A 148 -11.49 1.36 6.88
N TYR A 149 -10.34 0.83 6.50
CA TYR A 149 -9.63 1.23 5.29
C TYR A 149 -9.54 0.05 4.33
N ARG A 150 -9.52 0.35 3.03
CA ARG A 150 -9.37 -0.65 1.97
C ARG A 150 -8.02 -0.49 1.27
N ILE A 151 -7.37 -1.61 0.96
CA ILE A 151 -6.25 -1.71 0.01
C ILE A 151 -6.66 -2.76 -1.02
N ASN A 152 -6.91 -2.32 -2.25
CA ASN A 152 -7.37 -3.23 -3.31
C ASN A 152 -6.21 -3.63 -4.24
N LEU A 153 -6.52 -4.36 -5.32
CA LEU A 153 -5.51 -4.79 -6.29
C LEU A 153 -4.76 -3.61 -6.91
N PHE A 154 -5.45 -2.51 -7.22
CA PHE A 154 -4.83 -1.32 -7.79
C PHE A 154 -3.80 -0.71 -6.85
N ASP A 155 -4.11 -0.61 -5.55
CA ASP A 155 -3.19 -0.09 -4.55
C ASP A 155 -1.93 -0.96 -4.41
N MET A 156 -2.10 -2.29 -4.43
CA MET A 156 -0.98 -3.24 -4.32
C MET A 156 -0.13 -3.31 -5.60
N ASP A 157 -0.73 -3.13 -6.78
CA ASP A 157 -0.02 -3.13 -8.08
C ASP A 157 0.88 -1.90 -8.26
N ASN A 158 0.61 -0.81 -7.52
CA ASN A 158 1.47 0.37 -7.46
C ASN A 158 2.68 0.22 -6.52
N SER A 159 2.85 -0.94 -5.89
CA SER A 159 4.03 -1.24 -5.06
C SER A 159 5.30 -1.35 -5.90
N GLN A 160 6.45 -1.04 -5.29
CA GLN A 160 7.77 -1.22 -5.91
C GLN A 160 8.32 -2.65 -5.75
N ILE A 161 7.57 -3.56 -5.12
CA ILE A 161 8.00 -4.96 -4.94
C ILE A 161 8.06 -5.67 -6.31
N ASP A 162 9.18 -6.35 -6.58
CA ASP A 162 9.28 -7.31 -7.68
C ASP A 162 8.60 -8.63 -7.27
N TRP A 163 7.31 -8.69 -7.57
CA TRP A 163 6.46 -9.85 -7.30
C TRP A 163 6.94 -11.13 -8.01
N GLY A 164 7.61 -11.01 -9.16
CA GLY A 164 8.14 -12.16 -9.88
C GLY A 164 9.35 -12.81 -9.21
N ILE A 165 10.17 -12.04 -8.50
CA ILE A 165 11.26 -12.58 -7.67
C ILE A 165 10.71 -13.18 -6.38
N PHE A 166 9.73 -12.51 -5.76
CA PHE A 166 9.08 -12.98 -4.54
C PHE A 166 8.48 -14.37 -4.72
N ASP A 167 7.74 -14.59 -5.81
CA ASP A 167 7.11 -15.87 -6.11
C ASP A 167 8.14 -17.01 -6.27
N LYS A 168 9.19 -16.77 -7.08
CA LYS A 168 10.18 -17.80 -7.41
C LYS A 168 11.10 -18.18 -6.26
N THR A 169 11.38 -17.24 -5.36
CA THR A 169 12.47 -17.41 -4.38
C THR A 169 12.04 -17.24 -2.93
N GLY A 170 10.83 -16.73 -2.69
CA GLY A 170 10.39 -16.26 -1.37
C GLY A 170 11.13 -15.02 -0.88
N ASN A 171 12.13 -14.53 -1.63
CA ASN A 171 12.90 -13.34 -1.28
C ASN A 171 12.20 -12.11 -1.83
N ILE A 172 12.13 -11.08 -0.99
CA ILE A 172 11.50 -9.83 -1.38
C ILE A 172 12.59 -8.91 -1.91
N VAL A 173 12.46 -8.54 -3.18
CA VAL A 173 13.33 -7.61 -3.88
C VAL A 173 12.48 -6.42 -4.29
N LEU A 174 12.89 -5.22 -3.89
CA LEU A 174 12.31 -4.00 -4.42
C LEU A 174 13.00 -3.69 -5.75
N TYR A 175 12.24 -3.22 -6.74
CA TYR A 175 12.84 -2.69 -7.95
C TYR A 175 13.74 -1.51 -7.58
N GLU A 176 15.03 -1.62 -7.87
CA GLU A 176 15.92 -0.47 -7.84
C GLU A 176 15.54 0.42 -9.04
N GLN A 177 14.72 1.43 -8.78
CA GLN A 177 14.42 2.43 -9.81
C GLN A 177 15.64 3.33 -9.96
N THR A 178 16.14 3.45 -11.19
CA THR A 178 17.08 4.50 -11.53
C THR A 178 16.41 5.85 -11.27
N LYS A 179 16.96 6.61 -10.34
CA LYS A 179 16.42 7.94 -9.99
C LYS A 179 16.32 8.79 -11.26
N LYS A 180 15.16 9.38 -11.47
CA LYS A 180 14.93 10.23 -12.64
C LYS A 180 15.77 11.51 -12.53
N ASN A 181 16.24 11.97 -13.68
CA ASN A 181 16.84 13.30 -13.81
C ASN A 181 15.78 14.29 -14.30
N LEU A 182 15.87 15.54 -13.83
CA LEU A 182 15.00 16.62 -14.31
C LEU A 182 15.21 16.83 -15.81
N LEU A 183 14.09 16.86 -16.54
CA LEU A 183 14.03 17.34 -17.92
C LEU A 183 14.10 18.88 -17.95
N ASP A 184 14.44 19.46 -19.09
CA ASP A 184 14.71 20.91 -19.17
C ASP A 184 13.50 21.77 -18.77
N HIS A 185 12.29 21.42 -19.22
CA HIS A 185 11.06 22.11 -18.79
C HIS A 185 10.79 21.99 -17.29
N GLN A 186 11.23 20.90 -16.65
CA GLN A 186 11.09 20.72 -15.20
C GLN A 186 12.13 21.53 -14.43
N LYS A 187 13.35 21.70 -14.97
CA LYS A 187 14.36 22.62 -14.41
C LYS A 187 13.88 24.06 -14.48
N GLU A 188 13.28 24.47 -15.59
CA GLU A 188 12.66 25.78 -15.76
C GLU A 188 11.52 25.99 -14.75
N ALA A 189 10.62 25.02 -14.62
CA ALA A 189 9.54 25.05 -13.62
C ALA A 189 10.07 25.18 -12.19
N LEU A 190 11.09 24.38 -11.83
CA LEU A 190 11.74 24.46 -10.51
C LEU A 190 12.31 25.86 -10.26
N LYS A 191 13.05 26.42 -11.22
CA LYS A 191 13.62 27.76 -11.12
C LYS A 191 12.54 28.82 -10.93
N ALA A 192 11.49 28.80 -11.76
CA ALA A 192 10.40 29.77 -11.71
C ALA A 192 9.63 29.71 -10.38
N VAL A 193 9.39 28.50 -9.85
CA VAL A 193 8.72 28.34 -8.54
C VAL A 193 9.62 28.85 -7.40
N CYS A 194 10.90 28.52 -7.41
CA CYS A 194 11.85 29.01 -6.41
C CYS A 194 12.04 30.53 -6.43
N GLU A 195 11.99 31.16 -7.61
CA GLU A 195 12.05 32.62 -7.74
C GLU A 195 10.73 33.27 -7.31
N GLY A 196 9.58 32.75 -7.76
CA GLY A 196 8.26 33.30 -7.40
C GLY A 196 7.96 33.21 -5.90
N LEU A 197 8.37 32.13 -5.24
CA LEU A 197 8.13 31.94 -3.80
C LEU A 197 9.09 32.75 -2.90
N LYS A 198 10.08 33.46 -3.45
CA LYS A 198 10.83 34.47 -2.70
C LYS A 198 10.03 35.76 -2.51
N GLU A 199 9.17 36.07 -3.48
CA GLU A 199 8.40 37.32 -3.53
C GLU A 199 6.95 37.15 -3.05
N ALA A 200 6.44 35.92 -2.97
CA ALA A 200 5.08 35.61 -2.58
C ALA A 200 4.96 34.29 -1.80
N ASP A 201 4.00 34.21 -0.87
CA ASP A 201 3.76 33.00 -0.07
C ASP A 201 3.02 31.89 -0.83
N ARG A 202 2.45 32.19 -2.01
CA ARG A 202 1.58 31.28 -2.77
C ARG A 202 1.85 31.38 -4.27
N GLY A 203 1.83 30.23 -4.94
CA GLY A 203 1.96 30.11 -6.39
C GLY A 203 1.13 28.97 -6.96
N LYS A 204 1.01 28.92 -8.29
CA LYS A 204 0.33 27.84 -9.01
C LYS A 204 1.24 27.33 -10.12
N LEU A 205 1.60 26.05 -10.05
CA LEU A 205 2.35 25.36 -11.10
C LEU A 205 1.36 24.69 -12.06
N ILE A 206 1.29 25.17 -13.30
CA ILE A 206 0.42 24.61 -14.34
C ILE A 206 1.29 23.79 -15.29
N MET A 207 0.97 22.50 -15.41
CA MET A 207 1.69 21.59 -16.31
C MET A 207 0.70 20.60 -16.94
N ALA A 208 0.91 20.29 -18.22
CA ALA A 208 0.11 19.30 -18.95
C ALA A 208 0.17 17.91 -18.30
N CYS A 209 -0.81 17.04 -18.58
CA CYS A 209 -0.79 15.65 -18.13
C CYS A 209 0.38 14.90 -18.78
N GLY A 210 1.00 13.98 -18.03
CA GLY A 210 2.16 13.19 -18.50
C GLY A 210 3.53 13.90 -18.46
N THR A 211 3.61 15.20 -18.17
CA THR A 211 4.90 15.94 -18.17
C THR A 211 5.71 15.81 -16.88
N GLY A 212 5.27 14.94 -15.96
CA GLY A 212 5.96 14.66 -14.68
C GLY A 212 5.67 15.68 -13.58
N LYS A 213 4.40 16.10 -13.42
CA LYS A 213 3.95 17.00 -12.33
C LYS A 213 4.37 16.52 -10.94
N THR A 214 4.08 15.26 -10.63
CA THR A 214 4.37 14.65 -9.33
C THR A 214 5.87 14.64 -9.05
N PHE A 215 6.68 14.16 -9.99
CA PHE A 215 8.14 14.21 -9.89
C PHE A 215 8.70 15.63 -9.77
N THR A 216 8.17 16.59 -10.54
CA THR A 216 8.60 18.00 -10.46
C THR A 216 8.28 18.59 -9.08
N SER A 217 7.11 18.26 -8.53
CA SER A 217 6.72 18.71 -7.18
C SER A 217 7.62 18.16 -6.07
N LEU A 218 8.11 16.91 -6.21
CA LEU A 218 9.14 16.36 -5.31
C LEU A 218 10.41 17.22 -5.35
N LYS A 219 10.93 17.52 -6.55
CA LYS A 219 12.18 18.30 -6.68
C LYS A 219 12.05 19.73 -6.17
N ILE A 220 10.87 20.33 -6.34
CA ILE A 220 10.53 21.62 -5.72
C ILE A 220 10.53 21.48 -4.18
N ALA A 221 9.87 20.47 -3.64
CA ALA A 221 9.81 20.25 -2.20
C ALA A 221 11.21 20.01 -1.59
N GLU A 222 12.04 19.18 -2.23
CA GLU A 222 13.44 18.95 -1.84
C GLU A 222 14.27 20.23 -1.85
N THR A 223 14.06 21.10 -2.85
CA THR A 223 14.82 22.35 -3.00
C THR A 223 14.39 23.43 -2.02
N ILE A 224 13.08 23.59 -1.81
CA ILE A 224 12.52 24.69 -1.01
C ILE A 224 12.49 24.34 0.48
N ALA A 225 11.99 23.15 0.83
CA ALA A 225 11.90 22.74 2.22
C ALA A 225 13.26 22.22 2.72
N GLY A 226 13.93 21.37 1.93
CA GLY A 226 15.18 20.73 2.34
C GLY A 226 14.99 19.72 3.47
N GLN A 227 16.12 19.23 3.99
CA GLN A 227 16.14 18.16 4.99
C GLN A 227 15.61 18.64 6.35
N GLY A 228 14.81 17.78 7.02
CA GLY A 228 14.29 18.04 8.37
C GLY A 228 13.08 18.99 8.42
N LYS A 229 12.49 19.34 7.27
CA LYS A 229 11.24 20.11 7.20
C LYS A 229 10.04 19.20 6.89
N HIS A 230 8.84 19.75 7.04
CA HIS A 230 7.59 19.07 6.74
C HIS A 230 6.97 19.60 5.45
N VAL A 231 6.40 18.70 4.66
CA VAL A 231 5.67 18.99 3.43
C VAL A 231 4.29 18.34 3.53
N LEU A 232 3.23 19.12 3.31
CA LEU A 232 1.86 18.62 3.25
C LEU A 232 1.47 18.42 1.78
N PHE A 233 1.27 17.17 1.38
CA PHE A 233 0.85 16.81 0.03
C PHE A 233 -0.62 16.36 0.05
N LEU A 234 -1.51 17.16 -0.56
CA LEU A 234 -2.95 16.90 -0.58
C LEU A 234 -3.36 16.35 -1.94
N VAL A 235 -4.14 15.28 -1.93
CA VAL A 235 -4.63 14.57 -3.12
C VAL A 235 -6.10 14.17 -2.96
N PRO A 236 -6.85 14.02 -4.06
CA PRO A 236 -8.28 13.77 -3.99
C PRO A 236 -8.66 12.29 -3.79
N SER A 237 -7.69 11.35 -3.81
CA SER A 237 -7.96 9.92 -3.61
C SER A 237 -6.79 9.19 -2.97
N LEU A 238 -7.09 8.06 -2.29
CA LEU A 238 -6.08 7.15 -1.72
C LEU A 238 -5.19 6.54 -2.80
N ALA A 239 -5.76 6.23 -3.97
CA ALA A 239 -5.00 5.76 -5.13
C ALA A 239 -3.92 6.79 -5.55
N LEU A 240 -4.30 8.06 -5.70
CA LEU A 240 -3.34 9.12 -6.06
C LEU A 240 -2.34 9.39 -4.93
N MET A 241 -2.74 9.20 -3.68
CA MET A 241 -1.84 9.28 -2.53
C MET A 241 -0.78 8.18 -2.57
N SER A 242 -1.20 6.93 -2.76
CA SER A 242 -0.31 5.76 -2.88
C SER A 242 0.68 5.99 -4.02
N GLN A 243 0.17 6.37 -5.20
CA GLN A 243 1.02 6.69 -6.35
C GLN A 243 2.02 7.81 -6.04
N SER A 244 1.58 8.91 -5.44
CA SER A 244 2.44 10.06 -5.16
C SER A 244 3.53 9.71 -4.15
N ILE A 245 3.20 8.98 -3.09
CA ILE A 245 4.17 8.56 -2.08
C ILE A 245 5.16 7.56 -2.66
N CYS A 246 4.69 6.58 -3.44
CA CYS A 246 5.55 5.61 -4.11
C CYS A 246 6.52 6.32 -5.06
N GLU A 247 6.04 7.23 -5.90
CA GLU A 247 6.89 8.01 -6.82
C GLU A 247 7.89 8.88 -6.04
N TRP A 248 7.44 9.58 -4.99
CA TRP A 248 8.32 10.42 -4.18
C TRP A 248 9.41 9.60 -3.48
N THR A 249 9.04 8.46 -2.89
CA THR A 249 9.97 7.60 -2.16
C THR A 249 11.01 6.97 -3.10
N ALA A 250 10.63 6.60 -4.34
CA ALA A 250 11.57 6.10 -5.34
C ALA A 250 12.58 7.16 -5.79
N ASP A 251 12.11 8.39 -6.05
CA ASP A 251 12.89 9.42 -6.71
C ASP A 251 13.59 10.41 -5.75
N ALA A 252 13.38 10.26 -4.44
CA ALA A 252 13.97 11.10 -3.41
C ALA A 252 15.50 11.00 -3.39
N GLN A 253 16.19 12.14 -3.21
CA GLN A 253 17.64 12.15 -3.03
C GLN A 253 18.06 11.73 -1.62
N GLY A 254 17.24 12.00 -0.61
CA GLY A 254 17.49 11.64 0.79
C GLY A 254 16.34 10.85 1.43
N PRO A 255 16.48 10.47 2.71
CA PRO A 255 15.42 9.78 3.45
C PRO A 255 14.16 10.64 3.53
N LEU A 256 13.03 10.09 3.07
CA LEU A 256 11.69 10.65 3.24
C LEU A 256 10.92 9.79 4.24
N LEU A 257 10.38 10.42 5.28
CA LEU A 257 9.39 9.82 6.16
C LEU A 257 8.01 10.31 5.72
N CYS A 258 7.17 9.39 5.27
CA CYS A 258 5.84 9.70 4.78
C CYS A 258 4.82 9.19 5.79
N SER A 259 4.12 10.11 6.46
CA SER A 259 2.99 9.78 7.32
C SER A 259 1.70 10.06 6.59
N VAL A 260 0.83 9.05 6.49
CA VAL A 260 -0.51 9.23 5.95
C VAL A 260 -1.45 9.61 7.09
N LEU A 261 -2.03 10.80 7.00
CA LEU A 261 -3.14 11.17 7.84
C LEU A 261 -4.41 10.58 7.22
N ARG A 262 -4.86 9.45 7.78
CA ARG A 262 -6.14 8.80 7.46
C ARG A 262 -7.22 9.23 8.43
#